data_AF-A0A7L5ABN5-F1
#
_entry.id   AF-A0A7L5ABN5-F1
#
_cell.length_a   1.000
_cell.length_b   1.000
_cell.length_c   1.000
_cell.angle_alpha   90.00
_cell.angle_beta   90.00
_cell.angle_gamma   90.00
#
_symmetry.space_group_name_H-M   'P 1'
#
loop_
_entity.id
_entity.type
_entity.pdbx_description
1 polymer ?
#
loop_
_entity_poly.entity_id
_entity_poly.type
_entity_poly.pdbx_seq_one_letter_code
_entity_poly.pdbx_strand_id
1 'polypeptide(L)'
;MTVDPAQSAEKRLQALLPEVYRGRTDDVQPVSMGSAPLAFDVDGNVAWERMWGTFCDLAMAGGPPHKGKLLEPAAPESISEDPVGYERVCSEIARGVRLAAKLQTEAGSYPGWLRVKCVNDVMAQWLLRAITMENVSVRLEESAILLPAGPAFRLEKEIKNVITVISKTTHYWSGHLHRLQQIGIANVFAKLDTDFPLLQPSWEDVDCDPIPRGRIERDLEATTSLKCTRGTYKNWIGLEVGNVASAVVAMRRLVATNILCRREESAIFVPLNPKIAPDGVSLGKRIFELLPDVHNS
;
A
#
# COMPACT_ATOMS: atom_id res chain seq x y z
N MET A 1 30.34 9.04 12.56
CA MET A 1 29.17 8.61 13.35
C MET A 1 28.23 7.88 12.41
N THR A 2 28.05 6.57 12.60
CA THR A 2 27.00 5.81 11.92
C THR A 2 25.65 6.28 12.45
N VAL A 3 24.79 6.78 11.56
CA VAL A 3 23.43 7.20 11.92
C VAL A 3 22.61 5.94 12.14
N ASP A 4 21.89 5.86 13.26
CA ASP A 4 20.97 4.76 13.55
C ASP A 4 19.92 4.60 12.43
N PRO A 5 19.80 3.41 11.80
CA PRO A 5 18.81 3.13 10.76
C PRO A 5 17.38 3.48 11.16
N ALA A 6 16.97 3.19 12.40
CA ALA A 6 15.63 3.46 12.89
C ALA A 6 15.36 4.97 12.97
N GLN A 7 16.30 5.74 13.52
CA GLN A 7 16.20 7.20 13.55
C GLN A 7 16.20 7.82 12.14
N SER A 8 16.98 7.27 11.21
CA SER A 8 17.00 7.71 9.80
C SER A 8 15.66 7.46 9.12
N ALA A 9 15.08 6.27 9.33
CA ALA A 9 13.76 5.91 8.82
C ALA A 9 12.68 6.84 9.36
N GLU A 10 12.71 7.16 10.66
CA GLU A 10 11.75 8.10 11.25
C GLU A 10 11.86 9.50 10.65
N LYS A 11 13.07 10.04 10.47
CA LYS A 11 13.27 11.34 9.82
C LYS A 11 12.71 11.36 8.40
N ARG A 12 12.92 10.29 7.63
CA ARG A 12 12.36 10.15 6.27
C ARG A 12 10.84 10.06 6.31
N LEU A 13 10.28 9.29 7.23
CA LEU A 13 8.84 9.17 7.42
C LEU A 13 8.18 10.53 7.70
N GLN A 14 8.78 11.34 8.58
CA GLN A 14 8.30 12.70 8.86
C GLN A 14 8.28 13.58 7.60
N ALA A 15 9.22 13.39 6.67
CA ALA A 15 9.21 14.07 5.38
C ALA A 15 8.10 13.56 4.43
N LEU A 16 7.76 12.26 4.48
CA LEU A 16 6.69 11.64 3.69
C LEU A 16 5.28 11.99 4.17
N LEU A 17 5.12 12.31 5.44
CA LEU A 17 3.81 12.57 6.05
C LEU A 17 3.30 14.00 5.80
N PRO A 18 1.96 14.15 5.64
CA PRO A 18 1.27 15.43 5.79
C PRO A 18 1.64 16.13 7.09
N GLU A 19 1.64 17.47 7.07
CA GLU A 19 2.12 18.27 8.20
C GLU A 19 1.33 18.02 9.50
N VAL A 20 0.03 17.78 9.37
CA VAL A 20 -0.88 17.46 10.49
C VAL A 20 -0.48 16.22 11.29
N TYR A 21 0.33 15.33 10.72
CA TYR A 21 0.81 14.10 11.38
C TYR A 21 2.26 14.18 11.87
N ARG A 22 2.97 15.27 11.55
CA ARG A 22 4.38 15.37 11.91
C ARG A 22 4.54 15.52 13.42
N GLY A 23 5.39 14.68 14.01
CA GLY A 23 5.63 14.64 15.46
C GLY A 23 4.44 14.17 16.31
N ARG A 24 3.39 13.60 15.71
CA ARG A 24 2.16 13.13 16.39
C ARG A 24 1.99 11.62 16.34
N THR A 25 3.07 10.88 16.59
CA THR A 25 3.09 9.41 16.48
C THR A 25 2.11 8.72 17.44
N ASP A 26 1.78 9.34 18.57
CA ASP A 26 0.98 8.73 19.64
C ASP A 26 -0.50 9.15 19.62
N ASP A 27 -0.85 10.14 18.80
CA ASP A 27 -2.20 10.70 18.71
C ASP A 27 -3.13 9.90 17.78
N VAL A 28 -2.56 9.04 16.93
CA VAL A 28 -3.31 8.29 15.92
C VAL A 28 -3.60 6.88 16.43
N GLN A 29 -4.84 6.64 16.83
CA GLN A 29 -5.27 5.33 17.32
C GLN A 29 -5.68 4.43 16.15
N PRO A 30 -5.22 3.16 16.11
CA PRO A 30 -5.50 2.22 15.02
C PRO A 30 -6.92 1.60 15.12
N VAL A 31 -7.92 2.41 15.48
CA VAL A 31 -9.31 1.96 15.66
C VAL A 31 -10.13 2.31 14.43
N SER A 32 -10.72 1.29 13.80
CA SER A 32 -11.54 1.48 12.59
C SER A 32 -12.80 2.27 12.89
N MET A 33 -13.11 3.26 12.05
CA MET A 33 -14.46 3.80 11.95
C MET A 33 -15.32 2.91 11.04
N GLY A 34 -16.64 2.93 11.21
CA GLY A 34 -17.57 2.25 10.31
C GLY A 34 -17.54 2.85 8.90
N SER A 35 -17.86 2.04 7.88
CA SER A 35 -17.91 2.51 6.50
C SER A 35 -19.17 3.35 6.25
N ALA A 36 -19.03 4.56 5.70
CA ALA A 36 -20.16 5.44 5.36
C ALA A 36 -21.10 4.77 4.34
N PRO A 37 -22.44 4.85 4.46
CA PRO A 37 -23.36 4.23 3.50
C PRO A 37 -23.20 4.82 2.09
N LEU A 38 -23.63 4.08 1.05
CA LEU A 38 -23.66 4.62 -0.31
C LEU A 38 -24.68 5.76 -0.41
N ALA A 39 -24.28 6.84 -1.08
CA ALA A 39 -25.18 7.90 -1.51
C ALA A 39 -25.40 7.80 -3.02
N PHE A 40 -26.62 8.07 -3.48
CA PHE A 40 -27.00 7.98 -4.89
C PHE A 40 -27.45 9.34 -5.43
N ASP A 41 -27.18 9.60 -6.71
CA ASP A 41 -27.66 10.78 -7.43
C ASP A 41 -29.08 10.58 -7.98
N VAL A 42 -29.59 11.60 -8.68
CA VAL A 42 -30.94 11.61 -9.27
C VAL A 42 -31.13 10.55 -10.35
N ASP A 43 -30.05 10.07 -10.96
CA ASP A 43 -30.05 9.04 -12.00
C ASP A 43 -29.89 7.63 -11.41
N GLY A 44 -29.82 7.51 -10.07
CA GLY A 44 -29.64 6.25 -9.36
C GLY A 44 -28.21 5.72 -9.38
N ASN A 45 -27.22 6.52 -9.82
CA ASN A 45 -25.81 6.14 -9.75
C ASN A 45 -25.23 6.54 -8.40
N VAL A 46 -24.15 5.87 -7.97
CA VAL A 46 -23.46 6.26 -6.73
C VAL A 46 -22.83 7.65 -6.91
N ALA A 47 -23.14 8.57 -6.00
CA ALA A 47 -22.61 9.94 -5.97
C ALA A 47 -21.24 9.96 -5.28
N TRP A 48 -20.22 9.37 -5.93
CA TRP A 48 -18.87 9.17 -5.36
C TRP A 48 -18.21 10.46 -4.87
N GLU A 49 -18.54 11.62 -5.44
CA GLU A 49 -18.00 12.93 -5.07
C GLU A 49 -18.69 13.55 -3.84
N ARG A 50 -19.80 12.99 -3.36
CA ARG A 50 -20.61 13.54 -2.25
C ARG A 50 -20.73 12.60 -1.06
N MET A 51 -20.26 11.37 -1.20
CA MET A 51 -20.38 10.35 -0.15
C MET A 51 -19.43 10.61 1.05
N TRP A 52 -18.40 11.43 0.89
CA TRP A 52 -17.35 11.61 1.89
C TRP A 52 -17.50 12.94 2.64
N GLY A 53 -17.67 12.87 3.97
CA GLY A 53 -17.59 14.03 4.86
C GLY A 53 -16.17 14.24 5.39
N THR A 54 -15.59 13.20 5.99
CA THR A 54 -14.22 13.15 6.49
C THR A 54 -13.62 11.77 6.23
N PHE A 55 -12.30 11.69 6.09
CA PHE A 55 -11.58 10.41 6.04
C PHE A 55 -10.95 10.08 7.39
N CYS A 56 -10.77 8.79 7.68
CA CYS A 56 -9.90 8.36 8.78
C CYS A 56 -8.46 8.82 8.54
N ASP A 57 -7.64 8.77 9.60
CA ASP A 57 -6.20 8.96 9.47
C ASP A 57 -5.56 7.93 8.53
N LEU A 58 -4.49 8.34 7.84
CA LEU A 58 -3.71 7.44 6.99
C LEU A 58 -3.10 6.30 7.81
N ALA A 59 -3.10 5.09 7.27
CA ALA A 59 -2.31 3.99 7.82
C ALA A 59 -0.81 4.35 7.88
N MET A 60 -0.34 5.16 6.92
CA MET A 60 1.02 5.72 6.93
C MET A 60 1.31 6.61 8.14
N ALA A 61 0.31 7.30 8.67
CA ALA A 61 0.41 8.13 9.87
C ALA A 61 0.26 7.33 11.17
N GLY A 62 -0.11 6.05 11.11
CA GLY A 62 -0.40 5.20 12.27
C GLY A 62 -1.87 4.78 12.40
N GLY A 63 -2.75 5.27 11.52
CA GLY A 63 -4.17 4.94 11.51
C GLY A 63 -4.45 3.46 11.20
N PRO A 64 -5.71 3.02 11.36
CA PRO A 64 -6.10 1.70 10.88
C PRO A 64 -6.01 1.65 9.34
N PRO A 65 -5.58 0.53 8.75
CA PRO A 65 -5.73 0.33 7.32
C PRO A 65 -7.21 0.32 6.96
N HIS A 66 -7.55 0.87 5.79
CA HIS A 66 -8.91 0.85 5.27
C HIS A 66 -9.50 -0.57 5.22
N LYS A 67 -8.66 -1.57 4.92
CA LYS A 67 -9.03 -2.99 4.89
C LYS A 67 -8.26 -3.79 5.93
N GLY A 68 -8.94 -4.69 6.63
CA GLY A 68 -8.29 -5.64 7.55
C GLY A 68 -7.47 -6.74 6.86
N LYS A 69 -7.81 -7.06 5.60
CA LYS A 69 -7.11 -8.04 4.74
C LYS A 69 -6.84 -7.44 3.37
N LEU A 70 -5.75 -7.84 2.71
CA LEU A 70 -5.41 -7.36 1.37
C LEU A 70 -6.58 -7.54 0.38
N LEU A 71 -6.92 -6.49 -0.37
CA LEU A 71 -7.79 -6.57 -1.54
C LEU A 71 -6.94 -6.82 -2.79
N GLU A 72 -7.00 -8.04 -3.32
CA GLU A 72 -6.25 -8.47 -4.50
C GLU A 72 -7.02 -8.25 -5.82
N PRO A 73 -6.33 -8.09 -6.95
CA PRO A 73 -6.97 -8.14 -8.27
C PRO A 73 -7.62 -9.51 -8.51
N ALA A 74 -8.58 -9.60 -9.43
CA ALA A 74 -9.04 -10.91 -9.90
C ALA A 74 -7.96 -11.61 -10.74
N ALA A 75 -7.98 -12.95 -10.69
CA ALA A 75 -7.13 -13.78 -11.53
C ALA A 75 -7.58 -13.72 -13.00
N PRO A 76 -6.65 -13.86 -13.97
CA PRO A 76 -6.99 -13.84 -15.40
C PRO A 76 -8.07 -14.85 -15.82
N GLU A 77 -8.13 -16.01 -15.16
CA GLU A 77 -9.10 -17.07 -15.44
C GLU A 77 -10.53 -16.60 -15.12
N SER A 78 -10.73 -15.99 -13.94
CA SER A 78 -12.04 -15.45 -13.54
C SER A 78 -12.50 -14.32 -14.46
N ILE A 79 -11.57 -13.52 -15.00
CA ILE A 79 -11.88 -12.45 -15.95
C ILE A 79 -12.27 -13.03 -17.31
N SER A 80 -11.61 -14.10 -17.73
CA SER A 80 -11.93 -14.81 -18.98
C SER A 80 -13.31 -15.46 -18.93
N GLU A 81 -13.74 -15.90 -17.74
CA GLU A 81 -15.09 -16.44 -17.50
C GLU A 81 -16.20 -15.37 -17.53
N ASP A 82 -15.92 -14.14 -17.09
CA ASP A 82 -16.88 -13.03 -17.07
C ASP A 82 -16.24 -11.68 -17.52
N PRO A 83 -15.94 -11.52 -18.83
CA PRO A 83 -15.32 -10.31 -19.35
C PRO A 83 -16.25 -9.09 -19.27
N VAL A 84 -17.57 -9.30 -19.42
CA VAL A 84 -18.58 -8.22 -19.36
C VAL A 84 -18.70 -7.69 -17.93
N GLY A 85 -18.74 -8.58 -16.93
CA GLY A 85 -18.73 -8.20 -15.53
C GLY A 85 -17.45 -7.45 -15.14
N TYR A 86 -16.30 -7.88 -15.67
CA TYR A 86 -15.03 -7.19 -15.48
C TYR A 86 -15.06 -5.77 -16.06
N GLU A 87 -15.53 -5.58 -17.29
CA GLU A 87 -15.65 -4.27 -17.93
C GLU A 87 -16.60 -3.34 -17.16
N ARG A 88 -17.73 -3.87 -16.69
CA ARG A 88 -18.68 -3.13 -15.84
C ARG A 88 -18.02 -2.64 -14.55
N VAL A 89 -17.27 -3.50 -13.87
CA VAL A 89 -16.54 -3.15 -12.64
C VAL A 89 -15.46 -2.10 -12.92
N CYS A 90 -14.65 -2.29 -13.95
CA CYS A 90 -13.63 -1.33 -14.35
C CYS A 90 -14.23 0.04 -14.68
N SER A 91 -15.34 0.07 -15.40
CA SER A 91 -16.06 1.29 -15.75
C SER A 91 -16.55 2.05 -14.52
N GLU A 92 -17.07 1.33 -13.52
CA GLU A 92 -17.56 1.94 -12.29
C GLU A 92 -16.41 2.44 -11.38
N ILE A 93 -15.33 1.67 -11.25
CA ILE A 93 -14.12 2.14 -10.54
C ILE A 93 -13.56 3.39 -11.23
N ALA A 94 -13.47 3.36 -12.57
CA ALA A 94 -13.00 4.49 -13.36
C ALA A 94 -13.87 5.74 -13.17
N ARG A 95 -15.20 5.59 -13.14
CA ARG A 95 -16.14 6.67 -12.83
C ARG A 95 -15.91 7.22 -11.42
N GLY A 96 -15.80 6.35 -10.43
CA GLY A 96 -15.53 6.73 -9.05
C GLY A 96 -14.21 7.47 -8.85
N VAL A 97 -13.13 7.01 -9.50
CA VAL A 97 -11.82 7.68 -9.49
C VAL A 97 -11.93 9.10 -10.07
N ARG A 98 -12.59 9.26 -11.23
CA ARG A 98 -12.78 10.59 -11.84
C ARG A 98 -13.60 11.53 -10.95
N LEU A 99 -14.65 11.03 -10.31
CA LEU A 99 -15.54 11.83 -9.48
C LEU A 99 -14.92 12.18 -8.13
N ALA A 100 -14.33 11.21 -7.43
CA ALA A 100 -13.88 11.35 -6.05
C ALA A 100 -12.40 11.73 -5.91
N ALA A 101 -11.53 11.32 -6.84
CA ALA A 101 -10.10 11.63 -6.81
C ALA A 101 -9.67 12.65 -7.88
N LYS A 102 -10.55 12.98 -8.84
CA LYS A 102 -10.27 13.89 -9.96
C LYS A 102 -9.07 13.46 -10.81
N LEU A 103 -8.81 12.16 -10.88
CA LEU A 103 -7.74 11.57 -11.71
C LEU A 103 -8.31 10.90 -12.96
N GLN A 104 -7.48 10.82 -14.00
CA GLN A 104 -7.83 10.12 -15.23
C GLN A 104 -7.48 8.63 -15.14
N THR A 105 -8.26 7.81 -15.84
CA THR A 105 -8.14 6.36 -15.85
C THR A 105 -8.04 5.81 -17.26
N GLU A 106 -7.32 4.72 -17.42
CA GLU A 106 -7.18 3.96 -18.67
C GLU A 106 -7.33 2.46 -18.38
N ALA A 107 -7.48 1.67 -19.44
CA ALA A 107 -7.36 0.22 -19.31
C ALA A 107 -5.97 -0.14 -18.73
N GLY A 108 -5.93 -1.10 -17.81
CA GLY A 108 -4.66 -1.61 -17.30
C GLY A 108 -3.93 -2.43 -18.35
N SER A 109 -2.60 -2.42 -18.28
CA SER A 109 -1.73 -3.25 -19.12
C SER A 109 -1.87 -4.76 -18.87
N TYR A 110 -2.53 -5.15 -17.77
CA TYR A 110 -2.73 -6.53 -17.36
C TYR A 110 -4.18 -6.76 -16.89
N PRO A 111 -4.78 -7.94 -17.13
CA PRO A 111 -6.08 -8.30 -16.56
C PRO A 111 -6.08 -8.17 -15.03
N GLY A 112 -7.19 -7.70 -14.47
CA GLY A 112 -7.38 -7.51 -13.02
C GLY A 112 -6.97 -6.13 -12.53
N TRP A 113 -6.57 -5.25 -13.44
CA TRP A 113 -6.03 -3.93 -13.12
C TRP A 113 -6.68 -2.81 -13.92
N LEU A 114 -6.96 -1.71 -13.24
CA LEU A 114 -7.34 -0.43 -13.84
C LEU A 114 -6.20 0.57 -13.66
N ARG A 115 -5.78 1.23 -14.74
CA ARG A 115 -4.69 2.22 -14.70
C ARG A 115 -5.22 3.59 -14.32
N VAL A 116 -4.54 4.27 -13.40
CA VAL A 116 -4.85 5.63 -12.95
C VAL A 116 -3.63 6.53 -13.16
N LYS A 117 -3.76 7.53 -14.03
CA LYS A 117 -2.71 8.51 -14.29
C LYS A 117 -2.49 9.41 -13.07
N CYS A 118 -1.25 9.48 -12.60
CA CYS A 118 -0.86 10.45 -11.61
C CYS A 118 -0.28 11.70 -12.30
N VAL A 119 -0.23 12.80 -11.57
CA VAL A 119 0.28 14.08 -12.09
C VAL A 119 1.78 14.00 -12.42
N ASN A 120 2.53 13.18 -11.66
CA ASN A 120 3.94 12.92 -11.85
C ASN A 120 4.35 11.63 -11.11
N ASP A 121 5.58 11.19 -11.32
CA ASP A 121 6.15 9.98 -10.71
C ASP A 121 6.15 10.04 -9.18
N VAL A 122 6.37 11.23 -8.60
CA VAL A 122 6.41 11.41 -7.14
C VAL A 122 5.05 11.10 -6.53
N MET A 123 3.97 11.59 -7.14
CA MET A 123 2.61 11.28 -6.74
C MET A 123 2.33 9.78 -6.87
N ALA A 124 2.68 9.17 -8.01
CA ALA A 124 2.47 7.73 -8.23
C ALA A 124 3.19 6.88 -7.15
N GLN A 125 4.45 7.21 -6.87
CA GLN A 125 5.26 6.57 -5.85
C GLN A 125 4.74 6.78 -4.42
N TRP A 126 4.23 7.98 -4.11
CA TRP A 126 3.66 8.26 -2.79
C TRP A 126 2.32 7.54 -2.61
N LEU A 127 1.44 7.59 -3.61
CA LEU A 127 0.16 6.88 -3.60
C LEU A 127 0.36 5.36 -3.51
N LEU A 128 1.32 4.80 -4.24
CA LEU A 128 1.68 3.39 -4.15
C LEU A 128 1.96 2.97 -2.69
N ARG A 129 2.81 3.72 -1.98
CA ARG A 129 3.13 3.46 -0.58
C ARG A 129 1.91 3.60 0.32
N ALA A 130 1.15 4.68 0.15
CA ALA A 130 -0.04 4.95 0.97
C ALA A 130 -1.13 3.88 0.78
N ILE A 131 -1.49 3.56 -0.46
CA ILE A 131 -2.54 2.59 -0.80
C ILE A 131 -2.14 1.18 -0.35
N THR A 132 -0.86 0.81 -0.49
CA THR A 132 -0.35 -0.47 0.01
C THR A 132 -0.59 -0.62 1.52
N MET A 133 -0.28 0.41 2.30
CA MET A 133 -0.47 0.41 3.76
C MET A 133 -1.95 0.36 4.17
N GLU A 134 -2.86 0.71 3.27
CA GLU A 134 -4.31 0.63 3.48
C GLU A 134 -4.89 -0.76 3.12
N ASN A 135 -4.02 -1.74 2.81
CA ASN A 135 -4.36 -3.11 2.41
C ASN A 135 -5.20 -3.21 1.13
N VAL A 136 -4.89 -2.37 0.14
CA VAL A 136 -5.39 -2.53 -1.23
C VAL A 136 -4.18 -2.75 -2.13
N SER A 137 -4.21 -3.80 -2.96
CA SER A 137 -3.13 -4.07 -3.90
C SER A 137 -2.98 -2.91 -4.88
N VAL A 138 -1.75 -2.50 -5.14
CA VAL A 138 -1.44 -1.42 -6.08
C VAL A 138 -0.10 -1.71 -6.75
N ARG A 139 0.00 -1.43 -8.05
CA ARG A 139 1.26 -1.53 -8.80
C ARG A 139 1.68 -0.15 -9.29
N LEU A 140 2.99 0.05 -9.41
CA LEU A 140 3.54 1.22 -10.09
C LEU A 140 3.81 0.88 -11.55
N GLU A 141 3.39 1.76 -12.45
CA GLU A 141 3.69 1.69 -13.88
C GLU A 141 4.00 3.10 -14.39
N GLU A 142 5.29 3.41 -14.53
CA GLU A 142 5.76 4.76 -14.86
C GLU A 142 5.17 5.82 -13.92
N SER A 143 4.55 6.87 -14.47
CA SER A 143 3.85 7.94 -13.75
C SER A 143 2.41 7.59 -13.38
N ALA A 144 2.07 6.31 -13.29
CA ALA A 144 0.72 5.84 -13.00
C ALA A 144 0.73 4.70 -11.97
N ILE A 145 -0.45 4.46 -11.41
CA ILE A 145 -0.70 3.32 -10.54
C ILE A 145 -1.78 2.43 -11.13
N LEU A 146 -1.67 1.13 -10.85
CA LEU A 146 -2.68 0.14 -11.19
C LEU A 146 -3.47 -0.23 -9.94
N LEU A 147 -4.80 -0.09 -9.99
CA LEU A 147 -5.73 -0.46 -8.93
C LEU A 147 -6.43 -1.78 -9.26
N PRO A 148 -6.81 -2.59 -8.26
CA PRO A 148 -7.34 -3.92 -8.49
C PRO A 148 -8.80 -3.84 -8.94
N ALA A 149 -9.17 -4.73 -9.86
CA ALA A 149 -10.52 -4.92 -10.34
C ALA A 149 -10.80 -6.40 -10.56
N GLY A 150 -12.07 -6.78 -10.58
CA GLY A 150 -12.48 -8.15 -10.81
C GLY A 150 -13.98 -8.27 -11.06
N PRO A 151 -14.43 -9.22 -11.89
CA PRO A 151 -15.86 -9.34 -12.25
C PRO A 151 -16.77 -9.54 -11.04
N ALA A 152 -16.28 -10.25 -10.01
CA ALA A 152 -16.98 -10.49 -8.75
C ALA A 152 -16.96 -9.31 -7.76
N PHE A 153 -16.33 -8.17 -8.08
CA PHE A 153 -16.29 -7.02 -7.17
C PHE A 153 -17.68 -6.41 -7.03
N ARG A 154 -18.12 -6.24 -5.77
CA ARG A 154 -19.43 -5.69 -5.44
C ARG A 154 -19.35 -4.21 -5.17
N LEU A 155 -20.40 -3.49 -5.54
CA LEU A 155 -20.49 -2.05 -5.42
C LEU A 155 -20.24 -1.56 -4.00
N GLU A 156 -20.97 -2.07 -3.02
CA GLU A 156 -20.88 -1.68 -1.60
C GLU A 156 -19.62 -2.18 -0.89
N LYS A 157 -18.82 -3.03 -1.53
CA LYS A 157 -17.65 -3.67 -0.93
C LYS A 157 -16.40 -3.38 -1.75
N GLU A 158 -15.99 -4.29 -2.62
CA GLU A 158 -14.68 -4.21 -3.27
C GLU A 158 -14.52 -2.95 -4.12
N ILE A 159 -15.54 -2.56 -4.90
CA ILE A 159 -15.52 -1.33 -5.73
C ILE A 159 -15.39 -0.09 -4.85
N LYS A 160 -16.25 0.03 -3.83
CA LYS A 160 -16.21 1.13 -2.86
C LYS A 160 -14.87 1.20 -2.13
N ASN A 161 -14.27 0.06 -1.77
CA ASN A 161 -12.98 0.05 -1.08
C ASN A 161 -11.86 0.62 -1.95
N VAL A 162 -11.84 0.25 -3.25
CA VAL A 162 -10.88 0.81 -4.21
C VAL A 162 -11.06 2.32 -4.39
N ILE A 163 -12.31 2.79 -4.54
CA ILE A 163 -12.58 4.22 -4.72
C ILE A 163 -12.31 5.01 -3.43
N THR A 164 -12.60 4.43 -2.27
CA THR A 164 -12.32 5.06 -0.97
C THR A 164 -10.83 5.25 -0.78
N VAL A 165 -10.01 4.21 -1.03
CA VAL A 165 -8.57 4.31 -0.78
C VAL A 165 -7.89 5.31 -1.71
N ILE A 166 -8.24 5.34 -2.99
CA ILE A 166 -7.67 6.31 -3.94
C ILE A 166 -8.14 7.73 -3.65
N SER A 167 -9.41 7.92 -3.26
CA SER A 167 -9.93 9.23 -2.85
C SER A 167 -9.26 9.72 -1.56
N LYS A 168 -9.17 8.86 -0.54
CA LYS A 168 -8.47 9.14 0.73
C LYS A 168 -7.03 9.56 0.49
N THR A 169 -6.26 8.73 -0.20
CA THR A 169 -4.83 8.97 -0.41
C THR A 169 -4.58 10.20 -1.30
N THR A 170 -5.39 10.40 -2.35
CA THR A 170 -5.31 11.63 -3.17
C THR A 170 -5.70 12.87 -2.38
N HIS A 171 -6.68 12.79 -1.48
CA HIS A 171 -7.04 13.90 -0.58
C HIS A 171 -5.87 14.32 0.29
N TYR A 172 -5.13 13.37 0.88
CA TYR A 172 -3.92 13.70 1.65
C TYR A 172 -2.78 14.25 0.77
N TRP A 173 -2.58 13.69 -0.42
CA TRP A 173 -1.56 14.19 -1.34
C TRP A 173 -1.83 15.61 -1.84
N SER A 174 -3.05 15.87 -2.32
CA SER A 174 -3.41 17.14 -2.95
C SER A 174 -3.89 18.20 -1.96
N GLY A 175 -4.49 17.77 -0.84
CA GLY A 175 -5.10 18.66 0.16
C GLY A 175 -4.23 18.95 1.37
N HIS A 176 -3.32 18.04 1.74
CA HIS A 176 -2.52 18.16 2.98
C HIS A 176 -0.99 18.15 2.76
N LEU A 177 -0.52 17.95 1.54
CA LEU A 177 0.89 18.14 1.18
C LEU A 177 1.02 19.34 0.25
N HIS A 178 1.66 20.39 0.74
CA HIS A 178 1.96 21.57 -0.06
C HIS A 178 3.11 21.30 -1.05
N ARG A 179 3.21 22.12 -2.10
CA ARG A 179 4.19 21.93 -3.19
C ARG A 179 5.64 21.76 -2.72
N LEU A 180 6.07 22.52 -1.71
CA LEU A 180 7.43 22.38 -1.16
C LEU A 180 7.65 21.01 -0.49
N GLN A 181 6.64 20.46 0.18
CA GLN A 181 6.71 19.12 0.76
C GLN A 181 6.76 18.06 -0.33
N GLN A 182 5.95 18.20 -1.39
CA GLN A 182 5.97 17.27 -2.54
C GLN A 182 7.36 17.25 -3.21
N ILE A 183 8.05 18.38 -3.32
CA ILE A 183 9.44 18.46 -3.79
C ILE A 183 10.40 17.78 -2.80
N GLY A 184 10.22 18.00 -1.50
CA GLY A 184 11.00 17.32 -0.47
C GLY A 184 10.86 15.79 -0.53
N ILE A 185 9.65 15.30 -0.78
CA ILE A 185 9.36 13.87 -0.99
C ILE A 185 10.08 13.35 -2.24
N ALA A 186 10.09 14.12 -3.34
CA ALA A 186 10.83 13.74 -4.55
C ALA A 186 12.33 13.51 -4.27
N ASN A 187 12.94 14.39 -3.46
CA ASN A 187 14.34 14.25 -3.07
C ASN A 187 14.57 13.03 -2.16
N VAL A 188 13.62 12.72 -1.27
CA VAL A 188 13.68 11.51 -0.44
C VAL A 188 13.63 10.27 -1.32
N PHE A 189 12.72 10.20 -2.30
CA PHE A 189 12.63 9.06 -3.21
C PHE A 189 13.88 8.90 -4.07
N ALA A 190 14.39 9.97 -4.68
CA ALA A 190 15.62 9.92 -5.47
C ALA A 190 16.82 9.39 -4.66
N LYS A 191 16.93 9.81 -3.39
CA LYS A 191 17.97 9.31 -2.48
C LYS A 191 17.75 7.84 -2.14
N LEU A 192 16.52 7.45 -1.82
CA LEU A 192 16.19 6.06 -1.49
C LEU A 192 16.47 5.11 -2.65
N ASP A 193 16.12 5.50 -3.88
CA ASP A 193 16.37 4.67 -5.07
C ASP A 193 17.87 4.49 -5.37
N THR A 194 18.71 5.44 -4.94
CA THR A 194 20.18 5.30 -5.01
C THR A 194 20.70 4.29 -3.98
N ASP A 195 20.11 4.26 -2.78
CA ASP A 195 20.54 3.39 -1.68
C ASP A 195 20.06 1.93 -1.86
N PHE A 196 18.81 1.76 -2.29
CA PHE A 196 18.16 0.47 -2.49
C PHE A 196 16.92 0.65 -3.36
N PRO A 197 16.78 -0.02 -4.51
CA PRO A 197 15.60 0.11 -5.36
C PRO A 197 14.32 -0.21 -4.60
N LEU A 198 13.22 0.47 -4.93
CA LEU A 198 11.93 0.25 -4.27
C LEU A 198 11.50 -1.21 -4.37
N LEU A 199 11.48 -1.91 -3.24
CA LEU A 199 11.04 -3.30 -3.16
C LEU A 199 9.51 -3.35 -3.17
N GLN A 200 8.96 -3.86 -4.26
CA GLN A 200 7.52 -4.08 -4.52
C GLN A 200 7.29 -5.56 -4.83
N PRO A 201 6.06 -6.11 -4.68
CA PRO A 201 5.80 -7.50 -5.05
C PRO A 201 6.16 -7.77 -6.50
N SER A 202 6.66 -8.98 -6.80
CA SER A 202 6.79 -9.39 -8.18
C SER A 202 5.40 -9.48 -8.82
N TRP A 203 5.23 -8.91 -10.00
CA TRP A 203 3.94 -8.82 -10.68
C TRP A 203 3.94 -9.50 -12.04
N GLU A 204 5.10 -9.97 -12.48
CA GLU A 204 5.24 -10.77 -13.68
C GLU A 204 4.85 -12.22 -13.37
N ASP A 205 3.93 -12.76 -14.17
CA ASP A 205 3.67 -14.19 -14.27
C ASP A 205 4.79 -14.83 -15.09
N VAL A 206 6.01 -14.78 -14.58
CA VAL A 206 7.07 -15.57 -15.21
C VAL A 206 6.97 -16.97 -14.62
N ASP A 207 6.99 -17.98 -15.49
CA ASP A 207 7.41 -19.37 -15.23
C ASP A 207 8.85 -19.46 -14.64
N CYS A 208 9.33 -18.39 -13.99
CA CYS A 208 10.51 -18.41 -13.15
C CYS A 208 10.19 -19.33 -11.98
N ASP A 209 10.85 -20.48 -12.02
CA ASP A 209 11.17 -21.39 -10.92
C ASP A 209 10.60 -20.89 -9.59
N PRO A 210 9.60 -21.58 -8.99
CA PRO A 210 8.94 -21.11 -7.78
C PRO A 210 10.02 -20.67 -6.81
N ILE A 211 10.09 -19.36 -6.56
CA ILE A 211 10.91 -18.78 -5.50
C ILE A 211 10.79 -19.76 -4.36
N PRO A 212 11.88 -20.37 -3.84
CA PRO A 212 11.73 -21.28 -2.72
C PRO A 212 11.33 -20.41 -1.55
N ARG A 213 10.03 -20.10 -1.44
CA ARG A 213 9.42 -19.23 -0.46
C ARG A 213 9.86 -19.71 0.91
N GLY A 214 9.89 -21.03 1.11
CA GLY A 214 10.43 -21.67 2.30
C GLY A 214 11.91 -21.40 2.58
N ARG A 215 12.77 -21.13 1.59
CA ARG A 215 14.14 -20.66 1.83
C ARG A 215 14.13 -19.22 2.34
N ILE A 216 13.43 -18.31 1.65
CA ILE A 216 13.35 -16.91 2.07
C ILE A 216 12.72 -16.79 3.46
N GLU A 217 11.65 -17.55 3.73
CA GLU A 217 11.01 -17.63 5.05
C GLU A 217 12.02 -18.10 6.10
N ARG A 218 12.75 -19.20 5.88
CA ARG A 218 13.79 -19.67 6.81
C ARG A 218 14.89 -18.61 7.05
N ASP A 219 15.36 -17.96 5.99
CA ASP A 219 16.40 -16.94 6.09
C ASP A 219 15.89 -15.71 6.88
N LEU A 220 14.63 -15.31 6.67
CA LEU A 220 13.97 -14.23 7.42
C LEU A 220 13.78 -14.59 8.88
N GLU A 221 13.29 -15.79 9.18
CA GLU A 221 13.13 -16.27 10.56
C GLU A 221 14.48 -16.33 11.29
N ALA A 222 15.52 -16.84 10.63
CA ALA A 222 16.87 -16.92 11.19
C ALA A 222 17.48 -15.53 11.45
N THR A 223 17.23 -14.56 10.57
CA THR A 223 17.86 -13.23 10.67
C THR A 223 17.08 -12.28 11.58
N THR A 224 15.75 -12.35 11.57
CA THR A 224 14.89 -11.42 12.32
C THR A 224 14.41 -11.97 13.66
N SER A 225 14.52 -13.29 13.87
CA SER A 225 13.88 -14.02 14.98
C SER A 225 12.34 -13.92 15.01
N LEU A 226 11.71 -13.32 14.00
CA LEU A 226 10.26 -13.28 13.86
C LEU A 226 9.77 -14.54 13.15
N LYS A 227 8.57 -15.01 13.50
CA LYS A 227 7.95 -16.15 12.82
C LYS A 227 7.22 -15.70 11.56
N CYS A 228 7.30 -16.49 10.49
CA CYS A 228 6.50 -16.25 9.30
C CYS A 228 5.02 -16.62 9.55
N THR A 229 4.09 -15.80 9.06
CA THR A 229 2.65 -16.08 9.15
C THR A 229 2.27 -17.23 8.21
N ARG A 230 1.21 -17.97 8.54
CA ARG A 230 0.66 -19.02 7.66
C ARG A 230 -0.14 -18.49 6.45
N GLY A 231 -0.40 -17.19 6.39
CA GLY A 231 -1.19 -16.58 5.32
C GLY A 231 -0.44 -16.54 3.98
N THR A 232 -1.08 -17.06 2.93
CA THR A 232 -0.48 -17.13 1.58
C THR A 232 -1.06 -16.04 0.69
N TYR A 233 -0.45 -14.86 0.71
CA TYR A 233 -0.63 -13.88 -0.36
C TYR A 233 0.47 -14.11 -1.40
N LYS A 234 0.11 -14.09 -2.69
CA LYS A 234 1.08 -14.25 -3.79
C LYS A 234 2.09 -13.10 -3.67
N ASN A 235 3.36 -13.44 -3.57
CA ASN A 235 4.47 -12.50 -3.48
C ASN A 235 4.50 -11.57 -2.24
N TRP A 236 3.90 -12.00 -1.13
CA TRP A 236 4.11 -11.38 0.20
C TRP A 236 4.47 -12.43 1.25
N ILE A 237 5.40 -12.09 2.15
CA ILE A 237 5.68 -12.83 3.38
C ILE A 237 5.19 -12.02 4.57
N GLY A 238 4.35 -12.63 5.40
CA GLY A 238 3.96 -12.06 6.69
C GLY A 238 4.95 -12.43 7.78
N LEU A 239 5.27 -11.50 8.68
CA LEU A 239 6.13 -11.67 9.85
C LEU A 239 5.39 -11.20 11.10
N GLU A 240 5.34 -12.04 12.13
CA GLU A 240 4.69 -11.73 13.41
C GLU A 240 5.57 -10.79 14.26
N VAL A 241 5.13 -9.55 14.49
CA VAL A 241 5.89 -8.52 15.23
C VAL A 241 5.42 -8.38 16.69
N GLY A 242 4.53 -9.27 17.14
CA GLY A 242 4.08 -9.37 18.53
C GLY A 242 2.82 -8.57 18.85
N ASN A 243 2.78 -7.27 18.58
CA ASN A 243 1.59 -6.44 18.82
C ASN A 243 1.35 -5.39 17.72
N VAL A 244 0.15 -4.79 17.72
CA VAL A 244 -0.27 -3.83 16.69
C VAL A 244 0.61 -2.58 16.68
N ALA A 245 1.03 -2.06 17.83
CA ALA A 245 1.88 -0.87 17.90
C ALA A 245 3.24 -1.13 17.25
N SER A 246 3.87 -2.26 17.57
CA SER A 246 5.13 -2.70 16.96
C SER A 246 4.99 -2.91 15.46
N ALA A 247 3.89 -3.50 15.00
CA ALA A 247 3.61 -3.69 13.57
C ALA A 247 3.45 -2.33 12.84
N VAL A 248 2.78 -1.34 13.46
CA VAL A 248 2.65 0.01 12.91
C VAL A 248 4.03 0.67 12.78
N VAL A 249 4.86 0.61 13.82
CA VAL A 249 6.21 1.20 13.80
C VAL A 249 7.09 0.53 12.73
N ALA A 250 7.13 -0.80 12.70
CA ALA A 250 7.92 -1.55 11.73
C ALA A 250 7.46 -1.26 10.29
N MET A 251 6.15 -1.31 10.02
CA MET A 251 5.58 -1.01 8.71
C MET A 251 5.94 0.40 8.22
N ARG A 252 5.83 1.41 9.10
CA ARG A 252 6.15 2.81 8.78
C ARG A 252 7.65 3.00 8.48
N ARG A 253 8.52 2.38 9.27
CA ARG A 253 9.97 2.43 9.05
C ARG A 253 10.38 1.78 7.73
N LEU A 254 9.84 0.60 7.41
CA LEU A 254 10.13 -0.12 6.17
C LEU A 254 9.74 0.69 4.92
N VAL A 255 8.56 1.30 4.93
CA VAL A 255 8.09 2.15 3.82
C VAL A 255 8.99 3.38 3.65
N ALA A 256 9.49 3.94 4.74
CA ALA A 256 10.45 5.04 4.74
C ALA A 256 11.88 4.64 4.34
N THR A 257 12.15 3.34 4.13
CA THR A 257 13.43 2.80 3.67
C THR A 257 13.32 2.07 2.32
N ASN A 258 12.36 2.46 1.50
CA ASN A 258 12.15 1.91 0.15
C ASN A 258 11.72 0.43 0.10
N ILE A 259 11.08 -0.08 1.16
CA ILE A 259 10.47 -1.41 1.17
C ILE A 259 8.97 -1.21 1.35
N LEU A 260 8.16 -1.56 0.35
CA LEU A 260 6.71 -1.56 0.54
C LEU A 260 6.39 -2.47 1.74
N CYS A 261 5.47 -2.03 2.58
CA CYS A 261 5.04 -2.81 3.73
C CYS A 261 3.58 -2.50 4.02
N ARG A 262 2.85 -3.53 4.43
CA ARG A 262 1.48 -3.43 4.94
C ARG A 262 1.38 -4.24 6.22
N ARG A 263 0.21 -4.27 6.85
CA ARG A 263 -0.01 -5.08 8.06
C ARG A 263 -1.40 -5.70 8.09
N GLU A 264 -1.52 -6.86 8.73
CA GLU A 264 -2.79 -7.41 9.19
C GLU A 264 -2.62 -7.73 10.67
N GLU A 265 -3.40 -7.09 11.52
CA GLU A 265 -3.26 -7.19 12.98
C GLU A 265 -1.82 -6.84 13.45
N SER A 266 -1.15 -7.78 14.13
CA SER A 266 0.24 -7.69 14.62
C SER A 266 1.30 -8.14 13.62
N ALA A 267 0.90 -8.63 12.45
CA ALA A 267 1.82 -9.09 11.42
C ALA A 267 2.08 -8.01 10.38
N ILE A 268 3.35 -7.80 10.03
CA ILE A 268 3.73 -7.01 8.85
C ILE A 268 3.88 -7.92 7.65
N PHE A 269 3.56 -7.43 6.46
CA PHE A 269 3.77 -8.15 5.21
C PHE A 269 4.75 -7.38 4.34
N VAL A 270 5.84 -8.07 3.98
CA VAL A 270 6.90 -7.56 3.11
C VAL A 270 6.84 -8.25 1.73
N PRO A 271 7.17 -7.54 0.64
CA PRO A 271 7.14 -8.09 -0.69
C PRO A 271 8.20 -9.16 -0.95
N LEU A 272 7.84 -10.11 -1.81
CA LEU A 272 8.77 -11.01 -2.46
C LEU A 272 9.01 -10.55 -3.89
N ASN A 273 10.25 -10.20 -4.20
CA ASN A 273 10.69 -9.88 -5.55
C ASN A 273 12.17 -10.23 -5.73
N PRO A 274 12.47 -11.41 -6.29
CA PRO A 274 13.84 -11.91 -6.39
C PRO A 274 14.71 -11.10 -7.35
N LYS A 275 14.11 -10.29 -8.24
CA LYS A 275 14.87 -9.38 -9.12
C LYS A 275 15.51 -8.23 -8.34
N ILE A 276 14.90 -7.83 -7.22
CA ILE A 276 15.37 -6.72 -6.36
C ILE A 276 16.07 -7.26 -5.11
N ALA A 277 15.50 -8.30 -4.49
CA ALA A 277 16.00 -8.95 -3.28
C ALA A 277 16.03 -10.48 -3.49
N PRO A 278 17.12 -11.02 -4.08
CA PRO A 278 17.21 -12.44 -4.46
C PRO A 278 17.30 -13.40 -3.26
N ASP A 279 17.72 -12.92 -2.10
CA ASP A 279 17.88 -13.73 -0.88
C ASP A 279 17.16 -13.13 0.34
N GLY A 280 16.74 -14.01 1.24
CA GLY A 280 16.04 -13.61 2.47
C GLY A 280 16.97 -13.06 3.55
N VAL A 281 18.27 -13.31 3.47
CA VAL A 281 19.26 -12.86 4.47
C VAL A 281 19.43 -11.34 4.42
N SER A 282 19.64 -10.79 3.22
CA SER A 282 19.84 -9.35 3.01
C SER A 282 18.58 -8.57 3.36
N LEU A 283 17.41 -9.09 2.98
CA LEU A 283 16.12 -8.52 3.36
C LEU A 283 15.90 -8.61 4.89
N GLY A 284 16.23 -9.76 5.49
CA GLY A 284 16.12 -10.00 6.92
C GLY A 284 16.97 -9.04 7.75
N LYS A 285 18.21 -8.76 7.34
CA LYS A 285 19.08 -7.80 8.03
C LYS A 285 18.48 -6.39 8.04
N ARG A 286 17.98 -5.94 6.89
CA ARG A 286 17.31 -4.63 6.77
C ARG A 286 16.06 -4.54 7.62
N ILE A 287 15.26 -5.60 7.65
CA ILE A 287 14.06 -5.66 8.50
C ILE A 287 14.47 -5.58 9.97
N PHE A 288 15.44 -6.42 10.39
CA PHE A 288 15.91 -6.48 11.77
C PHE A 288 16.39 -5.12 12.28
N GLU A 289 17.17 -4.38 11.50
CA GLU A 289 17.65 -3.02 11.83
C GLU A 289 16.52 -1.98 12.02
N LEU A 290 15.31 -2.28 11.54
CA LEU A 290 14.16 -1.38 11.56
C LEU A 290 13.07 -1.82 12.54
N LEU A 291 13.19 -3.02 13.13
CA LEU A 291 12.25 -3.48 14.14
C LEU A 291 12.32 -2.57 15.38
N PRO A 292 11.19 -2.32 16.07
CA PRO A 292 11.22 -1.68 17.37
C PRO A 292 11.95 -2.58 18.38
N ASP A 293 12.66 -2.00 19.34
CA ASP A 293 13.25 -2.75 20.44
C ASP A 293 12.14 -3.50 21.18
N VAL A 294 12.20 -4.83 21.15
CA VAL A 294 11.19 -5.72 21.78
C VAL A 294 11.28 -5.67 23.33
N HIS A 295 12.11 -4.80 23.89
CA HIS A 295 12.44 -4.76 25.32
C HIS A 295 11.76 -3.65 26.14
N ASN A 296 10.84 -2.87 25.57
CA ASN A 296 10.03 -1.92 26.35
C ASN A 296 8.55 -2.02 25.99
N SER A 297 7.91 -3.10 26.43
CA SER A 297 6.45 -3.19 26.61
C SER A 297 6.13 -4.10 27.78
#